data_AF-A0A1T0A629-F1
#
_entry.id   AF-A0A1T0A629-F1
#
_cell.length_a   1.000
_cell.length_b   1.000
_cell.length_c   1.000
_cell.angle_alpha   90.00
_cell.angle_beta   90.00
_cell.angle_gamma   90.00
#
_symmetry.space_group_name_H-M   'P 1'
#
loop_
_entity.id
_entity.type
_entity.pdbx_description
1 polymer ?
#
loop_
_entity_poly.entity_id
_entity_poly.type
_entity_poly.pdbx_seq_one_letter_code
_entity_poly.pdbx_strand_id
1 'polypeptide(L)'
;MSRAIPHFLKTRNLYFHTKGDFRTHLDNIYQKAKSQGNQAITKDDEADLKDFIQDYCDKSEHLLEKFDLDNCHFIVAMSEYGTKCLFIVDNDSRKKEQISLKNFGAEQTPEQNFRLFCTEIIRDIKLEYRKILAEDSDLRYDEVDLWHEEPSTKELVDEFVQKHELSDILDKVISPNDLGNSKRFLMPDYEYLKQKFLDFYREKMTTNKLQTLLKERKPQ
;
A
#
# COMPACT_ATOMS: atom_id res chain seq x y z
N MET A 1 -7.87 -9.27 28.28
CA MET A 1 -8.19 -9.98 27.03
C MET A 1 -9.03 -9.04 26.17
N SER A 2 -8.46 -8.49 25.09
CA SER A 2 -9.27 -7.70 24.15
C SER A 2 -10.32 -8.61 23.52
N ARG A 3 -11.58 -8.17 23.50
CA ARG A 3 -12.62 -8.88 22.76
C ARG A 3 -12.27 -8.77 21.28
N ALA A 4 -12.34 -9.87 20.54
CA ALA A 4 -12.19 -9.84 19.09
C ALA A 4 -13.18 -8.83 18.51
N ILE A 5 -12.68 -7.89 17.69
CA ILE A 5 -13.53 -6.90 17.03
C ILE A 5 -14.31 -7.62 15.94
N PRO A 6 -15.65 -7.66 16.02
CA PRO A 6 -16.46 -8.31 15.00
C PRO A 6 -16.47 -7.50 13.70
N HIS A 7 -16.64 -8.19 12.58
CA HIS A 7 -16.73 -7.57 11.25
C HIS A 7 -18.14 -7.80 10.70
N PHE A 8 -18.68 -6.80 10.02
CA PHE A 8 -20.07 -6.77 9.58
C PHE A 8 -20.19 -6.23 8.17
N LEU A 9 -20.80 -7.02 7.28
CA LEU A 9 -21.19 -6.59 5.93
C LEU A 9 -22.65 -6.18 5.99
N LYS A 10 -22.87 -4.87 6.04
CA LYS A 10 -24.15 -4.22 6.34
C LYS A 10 -25.23 -4.48 5.29
N THR A 11 -24.85 -4.59 4.02
CA THR A 11 -25.80 -4.73 2.90
C THR A 11 -26.50 -6.09 2.92
N ARG A 12 -25.78 -7.16 3.27
CA ARG A 12 -26.31 -8.53 3.35
C ARG A 12 -26.54 -9.02 4.78
N ASN A 13 -26.33 -8.15 5.76
CA ASN A 13 -26.45 -8.46 7.18
C ASN A 13 -25.61 -9.70 7.58
N LEU A 14 -24.37 -9.78 7.09
CA LEU A 14 -23.45 -10.88 7.40
C LEU A 14 -22.49 -10.48 8.51
N TYR A 15 -22.41 -11.33 9.54
CA TYR A 15 -21.63 -11.06 10.74
C TYR A 15 -20.53 -12.11 10.92
N PHE A 16 -19.33 -11.64 11.23
CA PHE A 16 -18.14 -12.47 11.40
C PHE A 16 -17.51 -12.23 12.77
N HIS A 17 -17.38 -13.29 13.56
CA HIS A 17 -16.83 -13.24 14.91
C HIS A 17 -15.32 -13.00 14.95
N THR A 18 -14.61 -13.34 13.86
CA THR A 18 -13.16 -13.16 13.77
C THR A 18 -12.76 -12.52 12.45
N LYS A 19 -11.63 -11.81 12.47
CA LYS A 19 -10.97 -11.30 11.26
C LYS A 19 -10.60 -12.42 10.27
N GLY A 20 -10.27 -13.62 10.79
CA GLY A 20 -9.95 -14.79 9.99
C GLY A 20 -11.13 -15.29 9.17
N ASP A 21 -12.31 -15.38 9.79
CA ASP A 21 -13.53 -15.82 9.10
C ASP A 21 -13.96 -14.79 8.04
N PHE A 22 -13.89 -13.51 8.40
CA PHE A 22 -14.20 -12.43 7.48
C PHE A 22 -13.26 -12.41 6.27
N ARG A 23 -11.95 -12.59 6.50
CA ARG A 23 -10.97 -12.70 5.42
C ARG A 23 -11.21 -13.94 4.55
N THR A 24 -11.53 -15.08 5.17
CA THR A 24 -11.84 -16.32 4.43
C THR A 24 -13.04 -16.13 3.52
N HIS A 25 -14.08 -15.44 3.98
CA HIS A 25 -15.24 -15.08 3.17
C HIS A 25 -14.86 -14.28 1.93
N LEU A 26 -14.10 -13.19 2.10
CA LEU A 26 -13.65 -12.35 0.99
C LEU A 26 -12.69 -13.10 0.04
N ASP A 27 -11.78 -13.93 0.57
CA ASP A 27 -10.86 -14.72 -0.25
C ASP A 27 -11.63 -15.76 -1.09
N ASN A 28 -12.70 -16.36 -0.54
CA ASN A 28 -13.54 -17.29 -1.28
C ASN A 28 -14.18 -16.64 -2.52
N ILE A 29 -14.61 -15.37 -2.42
CA ILE A 29 -15.10 -14.59 -3.57
C ILE A 29 -14.01 -14.49 -4.65
N TYR A 30 -12.79 -14.12 -4.24
CA TYR A 30 -11.64 -14.04 -5.14
C TYR A 30 -11.28 -15.41 -5.77
N GLN A 31 -11.21 -16.48 -5.00
CA GLN A 31 -10.85 -17.82 -5.52
C GLN A 31 -11.92 -18.35 -6.48
N LYS A 32 -13.20 -18.09 -6.19
CA LYS A 32 -14.33 -18.43 -7.06
C LYS A 32 -14.17 -17.73 -8.41
N ALA A 33 -13.98 -16.40 -8.42
CA ALA A 33 -13.75 -15.63 -9.64
C ALA A 33 -12.48 -16.07 -10.40
N LYS A 34 -11.39 -16.36 -9.68
CA LYS A 34 -10.11 -16.79 -10.25
C LYS A 34 -10.22 -18.13 -10.99
N SER A 35 -11.00 -19.07 -10.44
CA SER A 35 -11.13 -20.44 -10.95
C SER A 35 -12.24 -20.58 -11.99
N GLN A 36 -13.35 -19.88 -11.83
CA GLN A 36 -14.56 -20.02 -12.68
C GLN A 36 -14.75 -18.84 -13.66
N GLY A 37 -13.92 -17.80 -13.56
CA GLY A 37 -14.03 -16.57 -14.36
C GLY A 37 -14.85 -15.48 -13.66
N ASN A 38 -14.76 -14.25 -14.16
CA ASN A 38 -15.34 -13.05 -13.51
C ASN A 38 -16.87 -13.12 -13.36
N GLN A 39 -17.55 -13.84 -14.26
CA GLN A 39 -19.00 -14.10 -14.18
C GLN A 39 -19.45 -14.91 -12.96
N ALA A 40 -18.51 -15.50 -12.21
CA ALA A 40 -18.80 -16.16 -10.96
C ALA A 40 -18.96 -15.18 -9.77
N ILE A 41 -18.57 -13.91 -9.93
CA ILE A 41 -18.86 -12.85 -8.95
C ILE A 41 -20.34 -12.50 -9.09
N THR A 42 -21.10 -12.80 -8.04
CA THR A 42 -22.53 -12.50 -7.98
C THR A 42 -22.76 -11.09 -7.45
N LYS A 43 -23.98 -10.55 -7.62
CA LYS A 43 -24.37 -9.26 -7.00
C LYS A 43 -24.18 -9.25 -5.49
N ASP A 44 -24.40 -10.40 -4.87
CA ASP A 44 -24.18 -10.62 -3.45
C ASP A 44 -22.70 -10.50 -3.07
N ASP A 45 -21.83 -11.10 -3.89
CA ASP A 45 -20.37 -10.98 -3.73
C ASP A 45 -19.90 -9.52 -3.96
N GLU A 46 -20.48 -8.81 -4.93
CA GLU A 46 -20.17 -7.40 -5.18
C GLU A 46 -20.60 -6.51 -4.00
N ALA A 47 -21.77 -6.74 -3.42
CA ALA A 47 -22.22 -6.02 -2.23
C ALA A 47 -21.24 -6.20 -1.06
N ASP A 48 -20.79 -7.44 -0.83
CA ASP A 48 -19.81 -7.76 0.22
C ASP A 48 -18.46 -7.06 -0.02
N LEU A 49 -18.01 -6.99 -1.27
CA LEU A 49 -16.78 -6.28 -1.64
C LEU A 49 -16.91 -4.76 -1.52
N LYS A 50 -18.08 -4.18 -1.79
CA LYS A 50 -18.35 -2.75 -1.60
C LYS A 50 -18.36 -2.37 -0.12
N ASP A 51 -19.07 -3.13 0.71
CA ASP A 51 -19.06 -2.97 2.16
C ASP A 51 -17.63 -3.08 2.72
N PHE A 52 -16.84 -4.05 2.21
CA PHE A 52 -15.42 -4.17 2.55
C PHE A 52 -14.62 -2.91 2.20
N ILE A 53 -14.78 -2.34 1.00
CA ILE A 53 -14.09 -1.11 0.60
C ILE A 53 -14.45 0.03 1.55
N GLN A 54 -15.75 0.22 1.80
CA GLN A 54 -16.25 1.33 2.60
C GLN A 54 -15.72 1.27 4.04
N ASP A 55 -15.80 0.11 4.67
CA ASP A 55 -15.70 0.02 6.13
C ASP A 55 -14.37 -0.56 6.62
N TYR A 56 -13.61 -1.26 5.76
CA TYR A 56 -12.44 -2.05 6.20
C TYR A 56 -11.18 -1.84 5.37
N CYS A 57 -11.28 -1.49 4.09
CA CYS A 57 -10.11 -1.40 3.22
C CYS A 57 -9.17 -0.27 3.63
N ASP A 58 -7.87 -0.57 3.74
CA ASP A 58 -6.82 0.43 4.07
C ASP A 58 -6.75 1.60 3.06
N LYS A 59 -7.36 1.44 1.88
CA LYS A 59 -7.45 2.46 0.82
C LYS A 59 -8.85 3.04 0.65
N SER A 60 -9.75 2.86 1.63
CA SER A 60 -11.17 3.27 1.54
C SER A 60 -11.32 4.69 1.01
N GLU A 61 -10.72 5.69 1.67
CA GLU A 61 -10.79 7.11 1.27
C GLU A 61 -10.42 7.34 -0.20
N HIS A 62 -9.24 6.86 -0.61
CA HIS A 62 -8.74 7.02 -1.97
C HIS A 62 -9.61 6.33 -3.02
N LEU A 63 -10.17 5.15 -2.69
CA LEU A 63 -11.07 4.44 -3.59
C LEU A 63 -12.42 5.16 -3.70
N LEU A 64 -12.98 5.65 -2.59
CA LEU A 64 -14.25 6.38 -2.56
C LEU A 64 -14.17 7.76 -3.24
N GLU A 65 -13.00 8.41 -3.25
CA GLU A 65 -12.77 9.64 -4.02
C GLU A 65 -12.76 9.40 -5.54
N LYS A 66 -12.35 8.21 -5.98
CA LYS A 66 -12.11 7.90 -7.39
C LYS A 66 -13.24 7.12 -8.06
N PHE A 67 -13.98 6.35 -7.29
CA PHE A 67 -14.94 5.38 -7.78
C PHE A 67 -16.30 5.61 -7.11
N ASP A 68 -17.33 5.79 -7.92
CA ASP A 68 -18.70 5.59 -7.47
C ASP A 68 -18.95 4.08 -7.37
N LEU A 69 -18.95 3.55 -6.14
CA LEU A 69 -19.08 2.12 -5.91
C LEU A 69 -20.38 1.55 -6.48
N ASP A 70 -21.45 2.34 -6.59
CA ASP A 70 -22.72 1.87 -7.16
C ASP A 70 -22.62 1.67 -8.68
N ASN A 71 -21.72 2.41 -9.34
CA ASN A 71 -21.40 2.28 -10.75
C ASN A 71 -20.12 1.48 -11.05
N CYS A 72 -19.69 0.64 -10.09
CA CYS A 72 -18.53 -0.23 -10.25
C CYS A 72 -18.90 -1.71 -10.24
N HIS A 73 -18.06 -2.50 -10.90
CA HIS A 73 -18.05 -3.97 -10.81
C HIS A 73 -16.65 -4.47 -10.46
N PHE A 74 -16.55 -5.75 -10.12
CA PHE A 74 -15.30 -6.38 -9.72
C PHE A 74 -14.84 -7.43 -10.72
N ILE A 75 -13.52 -7.52 -10.92
CA ILE A 75 -12.92 -8.54 -11.78
C ILE A 75 -11.64 -9.10 -11.17
N VAL A 76 -11.31 -10.34 -11.53
CA VAL A 76 -9.99 -10.91 -11.35
C VAL A 76 -9.23 -10.85 -12.67
N ALA A 77 -8.12 -10.11 -12.69
CA ALA A 77 -7.30 -9.92 -13.89
C ALA A 77 -5.82 -10.03 -13.55
N MET A 78 -4.97 -10.18 -14.57
CA MET A 78 -3.52 -10.16 -14.37
C MET A 78 -3.06 -8.75 -13.99
N SER A 79 -2.28 -8.65 -12.92
CA SER A 79 -1.54 -7.44 -12.57
C SER A 79 -0.31 -7.29 -13.48
N GLU A 80 0.30 -6.10 -13.45
CA GLU A 80 1.56 -5.80 -14.14
C GLU A 80 2.71 -6.72 -13.69
N TYR A 81 2.60 -7.32 -12.51
CA TYR A 81 3.56 -8.26 -11.92
C TYR A 81 3.25 -9.73 -12.26
N GLY A 82 2.39 -10.00 -13.23
CA GLY A 82 2.10 -11.36 -13.70
C GLY A 82 1.31 -12.23 -12.71
N THR A 83 0.62 -11.62 -11.74
CA THR A 83 -0.21 -12.33 -10.77
C THR A 83 -1.68 -11.93 -10.90
N LYS A 84 -2.60 -12.89 -10.80
CA LYS A 84 -4.04 -12.60 -10.81
C LYS A 84 -4.45 -11.87 -9.53
N CYS A 85 -4.96 -10.65 -9.65
CA CYS A 85 -5.41 -9.82 -8.53
C CYS A 85 -6.87 -9.40 -8.71
N LEU A 86 -7.51 -8.99 -7.61
CA LEU A 86 -8.85 -8.41 -7.63
C LEU A 86 -8.75 -6.92 -8.00
N PHE A 87 -9.63 -6.47 -8.88
CA PHE A 87 -9.75 -5.08 -9.31
C PHE A 87 -11.18 -4.60 -9.13
N ILE A 88 -11.33 -3.34 -8.71
CA ILE A 88 -12.55 -2.57 -8.94
C ILE A 88 -12.45 -1.92 -10.31
N VAL A 89 -13.56 -1.88 -11.04
CA VAL A 89 -13.65 -1.31 -12.39
C VAL A 89 -14.86 -0.41 -12.48
N ASP A 90 -14.62 0.84 -12.87
CA ASP A 90 -15.65 1.81 -13.18
C ASP A 90 -16.33 1.47 -14.52
N ASN A 91 -17.66 1.42 -14.54
CA ASN A 91 -18.40 1.00 -15.72
C ASN A 91 -18.25 1.97 -16.90
N ASP A 92 -18.17 3.27 -16.62
CA ASP A 92 -18.19 4.33 -17.63
C ASP A 92 -16.79 4.59 -18.21
N SER A 93 -15.84 4.88 -17.33
CA SER A 93 -14.48 5.27 -17.67
C SER A 93 -13.55 4.08 -17.92
N ARG A 94 -13.97 2.86 -17.54
CA ARG A 94 -13.15 1.63 -17.58
C ARG A 94 -11.85 1.73 -16.79
N LYS A 95 -11.70 2.76 -15.95
CA LYS A 95 -10.60 2.85 -14.99
C LYS A 95 -10.70 1.68 -14.03
N LYS A 96 -9.55 1.10 -13.68
CA LYS A 96 -9.47 0.01 -12.73
C LYS A 96 -8.37 0.23 -11.72
N GLU A 97 -8.59 -0.21 -10.49
CA GLU A 97 -7.58 -0.18 -9.45
C GLU A 97 -7.54 -1.51 -8.71
N GLN A 98 -6.32 -1.96 -8.36
CA GLN A 98 -6.12 -3.22 -7.65
C GLN A 98 -6.48 -3.07 -6.18
N ILE A 99 -7.24 -4.04 -5.66
CA ILE A 99 -7.65 -4.12 -4.26
C ILE A 99 -7.02 -5.35 -3.61
N SER A 100 -6.61 -5.20 -2.35
CA SER A 100 -6.12 -6.30 -1.51
C SER A 100 -7.15 -6.64 -0.44
N LEU A 101 -7.54 -7.92 -0.38
CA LEU A 101 -8.37 -8.47 0.70
C LEU A 101 -7.52 -8.99 1.88
N LYS A 102 -6.19 -8.93 1.77
CA LYS A 102 -5.27 -9.50 2.76
C LYS A 102 -4.96 -8.56 3.91
N ASN A 103 -4.95 -7.26 3.62
CA ASN A 103 -4.58 -6.20 4.55
C ASN A 103 -5.80 -5.29 4.71
N PHE A 104 -6.41 -5.38 5.88
CA PHE A 104 -7.52 -4.54 6.34
C PHE A 104 -7.59 -4.66 7.85
N GLY A 105 -8.00 -3.60 8.55
CA GLY A 105 -8.22 -3.64 10.01
C GLY A 105 -7.04 -4.22 10.81
N ALA A 106 -5.81 -4.06 10.33
CA ALA A 106 -4.63 -4.21 11.18
C ALA A 106 -4.32 -2.81 11.66
N GLU A 107 -4.51 -2.53 12.94
CA GLU A 107 -3.84 -1.39 13.56
C GLU A 107 -2.36 -1.58 13.26
N GLN A 108 -1.82 -0.75 12.37
CA GLN A 108 -0.39 -0.77 12.12
C GLN A 108 0.26 -0.34 13.41
N THR A 109 1.25 -1.11 13.87
CA THR A 109 2.03 -0.69 15.04
C THR A 109 2.69 0.66 14.71
N PRO A 110 3.00 1.49 15.72
CA PRO A 110 3.76 2.72 15.48
C PRO A 110 5.05 2.48 14.68
N GLU A 111 5.71 1.33 14.89
CA GLU A 111 6.85 0.88 14.10
C GLU A 111 6.52 0.68 12.62
N GLN A 112 5.40 0.02 12.31
CA GLN A 112 4.96 -0.17 10.93
C GLN A 112 4.59 1.16 10.27
N ASN A 113 3.90 2.05 10.99
CA ASN A 113 3.57 3.39 10.49
C ASN A 113 4.82 4.23 10.20
N PHE A 114 5.77 4.22 11.12
CA PHE A 114 7.04 4.94 10.96
C PHE A 114 7.86 4.39 9.79
N ARG A 115 7.94 3.06 9.65
CA ARG A 115 8.64 2.42 8.53
C ARG A 115 8.00 2.75 7.18
N LEU A 116 6.66 2.78 7.11
CA LEU A 116 5.94 3.18 5.90
C LEU A 116 6.20 4.64 5.58
N PHE A 117 6.13 5.54 6.56
CA PHE A 117 6.50 6.94 6.40
C PHE A 117 7.91 7.12 5.81
N CYS A 118 8.92 6.43 6.37
CA CYS A 118 10.28 6.44 5.84
C CYS A 118 10.39 5.87 4.42
N THR A 119 9.63 4.81 4.12
CA THR A 119 9.58 4.21 2.78
C THR A 119 9.01 5.17 1.75
N GLU A 120 7.99 5.94 2.11
CA GLU A 120 7.41 6.98 1.25
C GLU A 120 8.43 8.08 0.95
N ILE A 121 9.17 8.55 1.96
CA ILE A 121 10.26 9.51 1.77
C ILE A 121 11.30 8.97 0.77
N ILE A 122 11.76 7.73 0.96
CA ILE A 122 12.75 7.11 0.07
C ILE A 122 12.23 6.99 -1.36
N ARG A 123 10.95 6.61 -1.52
CA ARG A 123 10.30 6.51 -2.83
C ARG A 123 10.31 7.85 -3.56
N ASP A 124 9.99 8.93 -2.86
CA ASP A 124 9.94 10.27 -3.44
C ASP A 124 11.34 10.73 -3.89
N ILE A 125 12.37 10.50 -3.08
CA ILE A 125 13.77 10.76 -3.46
C ILE A 125 14.17 9.96 -4.71
N LYS A 126 13.86 8.66 -4.75
CA LYS A 126 14.17 7.82 -5.92
C LYS A 126 13.47 8.32 -7.18
N LEU A 127 12.23 8.79 -7.05
CA LEU A 127 11.50 9.35 -8.17
C LEU A 127 12.20 10.61 -8.72
N GLU A 128 12.70 11.49 -7.85
CA GLU A 128 13.48 12.67 -8.26
C GLU A 128 14.77 12.26 -8.98
N TYR A 129 15.54 11.31 -8.43
CA TYR A 129 16.75 10.81 -9.09
C TYR A 129 16.46 10.14 -10.43
N ARG A 130 15.38 9.36 -10.54
CA ARG A 130 14.97 8.76 -11.82
C ARG A 130 14.68 9.81 -12.87
N LYS A 131 14.03 10.93 -12.51
CA LYS A 131 13.77 12.04 -13.44
C LYS A 131 15.07 12.67 -13.94
N ILE A 132 16.01 12.98 -13.03
CA ILE A 132 17.31 13.56 -13.40
C ILE A 132 18.08 12.62 -14.34
N LEU A 133 18.20 11.33 -13.98
CA LEU A 133 18.93 10.36 -14.80
C LEU A 133 18.26 10.10 -16.16
N ALA A 134 16.93 10.15 -16.21
CA ALA A 134 16.17 9.99 -17.43
C ALA A 134 16.38 11.18 -18.38
N GLU A 135 16.40 12.41 -17.84
CA GLU A 135 16.78 13.62 -18.59
C GLU A 135 18.21 13.52 -19.13
N ASP A 136 19.17 13.06 -18.32
CA ASP A 136 20.57 12.90 -18.74
C ASP A 136 20.78 11.78 -19.79
N SER A 137 19.84 10.83 -19.88
CA SER A 137 19.98 9.61 -20.70
C SER A 137 18.99 9.52 -21.87
N ASP A 138 18.19 10.57 -22.14
CA ASP A 138 17.08 10.57 -23.12
C ASP A 138 16.13 9.36 -22.97
N LEU A 139 15.85 9.01 -21.72
CA LEU A 139 14.91 7.95 -21.35
C LEU A 139 13.68 8.56 -20.68
N ARG A 140 12.61 7.78 -20.59
CA ARG A 140 11.53 8.13 -19.66
C ARG A 140 11.92 7.69 -18.23
N TYR A 141 11.45 8.44 -17.23
CA TYR A 141 11.76 8.14 -15.82
C TYR A 141 11.25 6.75 -15.36
N ASP A 142 10.25 6.18 -16.03
CA ASP A 142 9.72 4.83 -15.77
C ASP A 142 10.50 3.71 -16.48
N GLU A 143 11.51 4.06 -17.28
CA GLU A 143 12.50 3.15 -17.85
C GLU A 143 13.77 3.01 -16.99
N VAL A 144 13.98 3.93 -16.04
CA VAL A 144 15.12 3.95 -15.12
C VAL A 144 14.71 3.30 -13.81
N ASP A 145 15.32 2.15 -13.47
CA ASP A 145 15.05 1.53 -12.18
C ASP A 145 16.21 1.68 -11.18
N LEU A 146 15.86 2.07 -9.95
CA LEU A 146 16.78 2.41 -8.88
C LEU A 146 16.54 1.50 -7.68
N TRP A 147 17.52 0.65 -7.40
CA TRP A 147 17.43 -0.36 -6.35
C TRP A 147 18.52 -0.13 -5.31
N HIS A 148 18.25 -0.59 -4.10
CA HIS A 148 19.28 -0.78 -3.08
C HIS A 148 19.52 -2.27 -3.01
N GLU A 149 20.76 -2.68 -3.22
CA GLU A 149 21.16 -4.04 -2.94
C GLU A 149 21.45 -4.16 -1.44
N GLU A 150 22.29 -3.26 -0.89
CA GLU A 150 22.57 -3.17 0.54
C GLU A 150 22.95 -1.73 0.97
N PRO A 151 22.53 -1.28 2.18
CA PRO A 151 21.52 -1.87 3.06
C PRO A 151 20.11 -1.76 2.48
N SER A 152 19.24 -2.69 2.85
CA SER A 152 17.82 -2.65 2.51
C SER A 152 17.11 -1.46 3.19
N THR A 153 15.95 -1.08 2.64
CA THR A 153 15.09 -0.05 3.25
C THR A 153 14.72 -0.40 4.70
N LYS A 154 14.58 -1.69 5.03
CA LYS A 154 14.31 -2.11 6.41
C LYS A 154 15.49 -1.76 7.32
N GLU A 155 16.69 -2.19 6.93
CA GLU A 155 17.91 -1.99 7.72
C GLU A 155 18.24 -0.51 7.91
N LEU A 156 18.00 0.32 6.88
CA LEU A 156 18.13 1.78 7.00
C LEU A 156 17.18 2.38 8.04
N VAL A 157 15.93 1.94 8.05
CA VAL A 157 14.94 2.43 9.03
C VAL A 157 15.29 1.92 10.42
N ASP A 158 15.61 0.64 10.58
CA ASP A 158 15.96 0.04 11.86
C ASP A 158 17.21 0.73 12.47
N GLU A 159 18.24 1.00 11.64
CA GLU A 159 19.44 1.74 12.07
C GLU A 159 19.09 3.17 12.49
N PHE A 160 18.23 3.86 11.74
CA PHE A 160 17.81 5.22 12.08
C PHE A 160 17.03 5.26 13.41
N VAL A 161 16.11 4.32 13.61
CA VAL A 161 15.34 4.18 14.85
C VAL A 161 16.26 3.95 16.04
N GLN A 162 17.27 3.09 15.90
CA GLN A 162 18.26 2.85 16.96
C GLN A 162 19.14 4.08 17.22
N LYS A 163 19.68 4.71 16.16
CA LYS A 163 20.56 5.88 16.26
C LYS A 163 19.90 7.09 16.94
N HIS A 164 18.58 7.20 16.83
CA HIS A 164 17.79 8.29 17.41
C HIS A 164 16.95 7.86 18.62
N GLU A 165 17.18 6.65 19.16
CA GLU A 165 16.52 6.13 20.37
C GLU A 165 14.99 6.20 20.29
N LEU A 166 14.43 5.91 19.11
CA LEU A 166 13.00 6.08 18.86
C LEU A 166 12.16 4.87 19.30
N SER A 167 12.76 3.69 19.46
CA SER A 167 12.06 2.40 19.64
C SER A 167 10.90 2.43 20.64
N ASP A 168 11.09 3.09 21.78
CA ASP A 168 10.12 3.11 22.88
C ASP A 168 9.13 4.29 22.83
N ILE A 169 9.28 5.19 21.85
CA ILE A 169 8.47 6.42 21.74
C ILE A 169 7.81 6.58 20.36
N LEU A 170 7.87 5.56 19.51
CA LEU A 170 7.31 5.63 18.16
C LEU A 170 5.81 5.97 18.16
N ASP A 171 5.06 5.57 19.18
CA ASP A 171 3.65 5.91 19.40
C ASP A 171 3.39 7.40 19.58
N LYS A 172 4.40 8.17 20.01
CA LYS A 172 4.36 9.63 20.16
C LYS A 172 4.93 10.35 18.94
N VAL A 173 5.74 9.66 18.14
CA VAL A 173 6.47 10.21 17.01
C VAL A 173 5.62 10.23 15.74
N ILE A 174 4.84 9.17 15.49
CA ILE A 174 4.07 9.00 14.26
C ILE A 174 2.56 9.07 14.52
N SER A 175 1.81 9.59 13.55
CA SER A 175 0.36 9.64 13.56
C SER A 175 -0.25 8.25 13.83
N PRO A 176 -1.23 8.12 14.76
CA PRO A 176 -1.98 6.88 14.93
C PRO A 176 -2.84 6.57 13.70
N ASN A 177 -3.25 5.30 13.56
CA ASN A 177 -3.98 4.80 12.39
C ASN A 177 -5.34 5.48 12.18
N ASP A 178 -5.92 6.04 13.25
CA ASP A 178 -7.34 6.37 13.34
C ASP A 178 -7.65 7.82 12.95
N LEU A 179 -6.64 8.58 12.48
CA LEU A 179 -6.79 10.01 12.19
C LEU A 179 -7.44 10.36 10.85
N GLY A 180 -8.00 9.37 10.13
CA GLY A 180 -8.70 9.61 8.85
C GLY A 180 -7.84 10.30 7.79
N ASN A 181 -6.52 10.07 7.85
CA ASN A 181 -5.56 10.56 6.88
C ASN A 181 -4.91 9.34 6.21
N SER A 182 -5.11 9.21 4.90
CA SER A 182 -4.45 8.18 4.09
C SER A 182 -2.91 8.17 4.18
N LYS A 183 -2.29 9.30 4.57
CA LYS A 183 -0.84 9.45 4.71
C LYS A 183 -0.39 9.49 6.18
N ARG A 184 0.63 8.69 6.50
CA ARG A 184 1.31 8.75 7.81
C ARG A 184 2.12 10.04 7.88
N PHE A 185 2.09 10.71 9.02
CA PHE A 185 2.85 11.93 9.25
C PHE A 185 3.49 11.92 10.63
N LEU A 186 4.59 12.66 10.79
CA LEU A 186 5.22 12.86 12.08
C LEU A 186 4.37 13.81 12.91
N MET A 187 4.21 13.50 14.19
CA MET A 187 3.55 14.40 15.13
C MET A 187 4.32 15.74 15.21
N PRO A 188 3.66 16.87 15.52
CA PRO A 188 4.25 18.21 15.41
C PRO A 188 5.62 18.38 16.09
N ASP A 189 5.78 17.82 17.29
CA ASP A 189 7.02 17.90 18.05
C ASP A 189 8.19 17.12 17.42
N TYR A 190 7.88 16.25 16.46
CA TYR A 190 8.82 15.32 15.84
C TYR A 190 9.02 15.56 14.34
N GLU A 191 8.42 16.59 13.74
CA GLU A 191 8.56 16.90 12.31
C GLU A 191 10.03 17.03 11.86
N TYR A 192 10.91 17.48 12.76
CA TYR A 192 12.36 17.58 12.53
C TYR A 192 13.00 16.24 12.12
N LEU A 193 12.42 15.10 12.53
CA LEU A 193 12.94 13.77 12.19
C LEU A 193 12.87 13.50 10.69
N LYS A 194 11.96 14.15 9.95
CA LYS A 194 11.91 14.02 8.48
C LYS A 194 13.22 14.47 7.86
N GLN A 195 13.71 15.66 8.23
CA GLN A 195 14.96 16.17 7.68
C GLN A 195 16.16 15.34 8.16
N LYS A 196 16.18 14.93 9.44
CA LYS A 196 17.23 14.02 9.93
C LYS A 196 17.28 12.70 9.18
N PHE A 197 16.13 12.12 8.86
CA PHE A 197 16.06 10.89 8.07
C PHE A 197 16.53 11.10 6.64
N LEU A 198 16.16 12.23 6.01
CA LEU A 198 16.65 12.61 4.68
C LEU A 198 18.18 12.70 4.64
N ASP A 199 18.77 13.38 5.62
CA ASP A 199 20.22 13.58 5.70
C ASP A 199 20.94 12.26 5.96
N PHE A 200 20.44 11.45 6.90
CA PHE A 200 20.94 10.10 7.17
C PHE A 200 20.89 9.22 5.91
N TYR A 201 19.76 9.24 5.19
CA TYR A 201 19.60 8.46 3.97
C TYR A 201 20.59 8.89 2.89
N ARG A 202 20.79 10.20 2.67
CA ARG A 202 21.76 10.73 1.70
C ARG A 202 23.20 10.35 2.05
N GLU A 203 23.57 10.41 3.33
CA GLU A 203 24.90 10.00 3.81
C GLU A 203 25.16 8.51 3.50
N LYS A 204 24.18 7.65 3.81
CA LYS A 204 24.26 6.21 3.54
C LYS A 204 24.32 5.90 2.04
N MET A 205 23.56 6.62 1.21
CA MET A 205 23.58 6.44 -0.25
C MET A 205 24.81 7.05 -0.92
N THR A 206 25.49 8.00 -0.28
CA THR A 206 26.80 8.47 -0.75
C THR A 206 27.89 7.42 -0.48
N THR A 207 27.71 6.65 0.59
CA THR A 207 28.64 5.57 1.01
C THR A 207 28.40 4.27 0.23
N ASN A 208 27.13 3.95 -0.10
CA ASN A 208 26.73 2.80 -0.91
C ASN A 208 26.03 3.26 -2.20
N LYS A 209 26.64 3.03 -3.37
CA LYS A 209 26.12 3.53 -4.65
C LYS A 209 24.73 2.96 -4.94
N LEU A 210 23.74 3.85 -5.15
CA LEU A 210 22.50 3.52 -5.86
C LEU A 210 22.85 2.87 -7.20
N GLN A 211 22.42 1.63 -7.41
CA GLN A 211 22.62 0.95 -8.68
C GLN A 211 21.46 1.26 -9.62
N THR A 212 21.79 1.63 -10.86
CA THR A 212 20.84 1.85 -11.94
C THR A 212 20.76 0.60 -12.80
N LEU A 213 19.56 0.05 -12.98
CA LEU A 213 19.29 -0.92 -14.04
C LEU A 213 18.62 -0.20 -15.21
N LEU A 214 19.26 -0.24 -16.37
CA LEU A 214 18.62 0.06 -17.63
C LEU A 214 17.88 -1.22 -18.05
N LYS A 215 16.56 -1.15 -18.22
CA LYS A 215 15.80 -2.27 -18.82
C LYS A 215 16.52 -2.66 -20.10
N GLU A 216 17.07 -3.86 -20.15
CA GLU A 216 17.66 -4.44 -21.35
C GLU A 216 16.60 -4.35 -22.46
N ARG A 217 16.76 -3.38 -23.36
CA ARG A 217 15.92 -3.25 -24.55
C ARG A 217 16.14 -4.53 -25.35
N LYS A 218 15.19 -5.48 -25.28
CA LYS A 218 15.06 -6.49 -26.32
C LYS A 218 14.66 -5.72 -27.60
N PRO A 219 15.50 -5.71 -28.64
CA PRO A 219 15.02 -5.29 -29.95
C PRO A 219 13.97 -6.32 -30.40
N GLN A 220 12.77 -5.85 -30.72
CA GLN A 220 11.90 -6.53 -31.67
C GLN A 220 12.05 -5.84 -33.01
#